data_AF-A0A7G8Q5A5-F1
#
_entry.id   AF-A0A7G8Q5A5-F1
#
_cell.length_a   1.000
_cell.length_b   1.000
_cell.length_c   1.000
_cell.angle_alpha   90.00
_cell.angle_beta   90.00
_cell.angle_gamma   90.00
#
_symmetry.space_group_name_H-M   'P 1'
#
loop_
_entity.id
_entity.type
_entity.pdbx_description
1 polymer ?
#
loop_
_entity_poly.entity_id
_entity_poly.type
_entity_poly.pdbx_seq_one_letter_code
_entity_poly.pdbx_strand_id
1 'polypeptide(L)'
;MSHFELSAVPVDLAAQRERLRHASSGGYCAFEGWVRNSNEGREVDGLSYEAYAELAMVEGDRIVAEAIERYGVTDARCVHRTGDLKIGDMAVWVGASAPHRDEAFRACRYIIDEIKHRLPIWKKEHYVTGESDWVACTHVYREHEHEGHHHHHDHQHHAHVEPFVPDYSRQMRLREVGEAGQAKLSASRVLVIGAGGLGCPVISYLAGAGVGTLGIVDGDRLDASNLHRQTMYDARDIGGYKAELASRRVAALNPTVQVQAWKEPLNAGNAVEVFRQFDLVVECTDDMRSRYLSSDAAVLSGTPLILASIYQYEGQLQFIAARPGMPCLRCLWPQEPAPEAVGSCVLNGVLGPVPGVLGAMQATEALKVLLGLPQPNAHALSLVNLIDLTIQHLPIDAAHGCAERGGCIEVARQALARSIEEDDIDLVFDRLEDAVAAGYLVVDVREAEELATDPMPVMAVLHVPSAQVGERAVEFAEGRYLLVCASGRRSGHAARLLRGEGMRSVYSLTGGLNALRVAG
;
A
#
# COMPACT_ATOMS: atom_id res chain seq x y z
N MET A 1 -27.50 -25.43 27.85
CA MET A 1 -28.20 -24.19 28.25
C MET A 1 -27.22 -23.06 28.00
N SER A 2 -27.69 -21.90 27.52
CA SER A 2 -26.83 -20.71 27.33
C SER A 2 -26.19 -20.32 28.67
N HIS A 3 -24.88 -20.05 28.66
CA HIS A 3 -24.12 -19.52 29.79
C HIS A 3 -23.97 -17.99 29.68
N PHE A 4 -24.14 -17.44 28.48
CA PHE A 4 -24.17 -16.01 28.19
C PHE A 4 -25.57 -15.54 27.78
N GLU A 5 -25.96 -14.34 28.21
CA GLU A 5 -27.27 -13.72 27.91
C GLU A 5 -27.11 -12.20 27.61
N LEU A 6 -27.87 -11.69 26.65
CA LEU A 6 -28.09 -10.25 26.45
C LEU A 6 -29.40 -9.82 27.09
N SER A 7 -29.42 -8.67 27.76
CA SER A 7 -30.63 -8.14 28.41
C SER A 7 -30.86 -6.66 28.12
N ALA A 8 -32.05 -6.30 27.65
CA ALA A 8 -32.46 -4.88 27.57
C ALA A 8 -32.87 -4.32 28.95
N VAL A 9 -33.21 -5.19 29.91
CA VAL A 9 -33.70 -4.82 31.25
C VAL A 9 -32.62 -5.03 32.32
N PRO A 10 -32.74 -4.41 33.52
CA PRO A 10 -31.82 -4.65 34.62
C PRO A 10 -31.67 -6.14 34.97
N VAL A 11 -30.45 -6.56 35.32
CA VAL A 11 -30.12 -7.95 35.63
C VAL A 11 -30.67 -8.30 37.02
N ASP A 12 -31.45 -9.39 37.11
CA ASP A 12 -31.87 -9.95 38.40
C ASP A 12 -30.73 -10.78 39.02
N LEU A 13 -29.96 -10.12 39.88
CA LEU A 13 -28.80 -10.73 40.55
C LEU A 13 -29.17 -11.89 41.46
N ALA A 14 -30.34 -11.86 42.09
CA ALA A 14 -30.76 -12.92 42.99
C ALA A 14 -31.06 -14.18 42.18
N ALA A 15 -31.78 -14.04 41.05
CA ALA A 15 -32.03 -15.14 40.13
C ALA A 15 -30.73 -15.71 39.54
N GLN A 16 -29.82 -14.85 39.09
CA GLN A 16 -28.56 -15.31 38.49
C GLN A 16 -27.63 -15.98 39.50
N ARG A 17 -27.58 -15.49 40.74
CA ARG A 17 -26.82 -16.12 41.83
C ARG A 17 -27.38 -17.49 42.22
N GLU A 18 -28.70 -17.63 42.29
CA GLU A 18 -29.32 -18.91 42.63
C GLU A 18 -29.04 -19.98 41.56
N ARG A 19 -28.99 -19.59 40.28
CA ARG A 19 -28.61 -20.51 39.16
C ARG A 19 -27.19 -21.06 39.30
N LEU A 20 -26.29 -20.31 39.93
CA LEU A 20 -24.89 -20.73 40.16
C LEU A 20 -24.70 -21.46 41.49
N ARG A 21 -25.75 -21.64 42.29
CA ARG A 21 -25.66 -22.30 43.59
C ARG A 21 -25.61 -23.81 43.40
N HIS A 22 -24.53 -24.43 43.87
CA HIS A 22 -24.37 -25.88 43.81
C HIS A 22 -23.79 -26.43 45.11
N ALA A 23 -24.24 -27.62 45.52
CA ALA A 23 -23.83 -28.22 46.80
C ALA A 23 -22.33 -28.56 46.88
N SER A 24 -21.67 -28.73 45.73
CA SER A 24 -20.23 -28.99 45.63
C SER A 24 -19.36 -27.72 45.55
N SER A 25 -19.96 -26.54 45.51
CA SER A 25 -19.22 -25.28 45.34
C SER A 25 -18.93 -24.64 46.70
N GLY A 26 -17.65 -24.59 47.08
CA GLY A 26 -17.16 -23.87 48.27
C GLY A 26 -16.73 -22.43 47.98
N GLY A 27 -16.62 -22.04 46.71
CA GLY A 27 -16.27 -20.70 46.24
C GLY A 27 -17.30 -20.15 45.26
N TYR A 28 -17.61 -18.86 45.40
CA TYR A 28 -18.42 -18.08 44.48
C TYR A 28 -17.79 -16.70 44.31
N CYS A 29 -17.61 -16.27 43.06
CA CYS A 29 -17.12 -14.95 42.71
C CYS A 29 -18.08 -14.32 41.71
N ALA A 30 -18.35 -13.03 41.88
CA ALA A 30 -19.09 -12.25 40.90
C ALA A 30 -18.39 -10.91 40.65
N PHE A 31 -18.50 -10.44 39.41
CA PHE A 31 -18.06 -9.13 38.95
C PHE A 31 -19.26 -8.35 38.40
N GLU A 32 -19.29 -7.07 38.73
CA GLU A 32 -20.30 -6.13 38.24
C GLU A 32 -19.62 -4.91 37.62
N GLY A 33 -19.92 -4.64 36.34
CA GLY A 33 -19.48 -3.43 35.66
C GLY A 33 -20.59 -2.39 35.69
N TRP A 34 -20.38 -1.27 36.39
CA TRP A 34 -21.37 -0.18 36.51
C TRP A 34 -20.98 1.03 35.66
N VAL A 35 -21.99 1.78 35.20
CA VAL A 35 -21.82 3.07 34.52
C VAL A 35 -21.33 4.11 35.52
N ARG A 36 -20.18 4.75 35.23
CA ARG A 36 -19.56 5.79 36.05
C ARG A 36 -19.82 7.17 35.44
N ASN A 37 -19.73 8.21 36.25
CA ASN A 37 -19.97 9.61 35.86
C ASN A 37 -18.78 10.27 35.14
N SER A 38 -17.68 9.56 34.92
CA SER A 38 -16.51 10.08 34.20
C SER A 38 -15.77 9.00 33.41
N ASN A 39 -15.23 9.38 32.26
CA ASN A 39 -14.32 8.58 31.45
C ASN A 39 -13.20 9.47 30.91
N GLU A 40 -11.94 9.06 31.09
CA GLU A 40 -10.74 9.81 30.66
C GLU A 40 -10.71 11.32 31.02
N GLY A 41 -11.34 11.70 32.14
CA GLY A 41 -11.39 13.09 32.61
C GLY A 41 -12.55 13.93 32.07
N ARG A 42 -13.48 13.34 31.31
CA ARG A 42 -14.73 13.98 30.84
C ARG A 42 -15.95 13.49 31.61
N GLU A 43 -16.90 14.37 31.89
CA GLU A 43 -18.17 14.02 32.53
C GLU A 43 -19.15 13.38 31.52
N VAL A 44 -19.73 12.24 31.91
CA VAL A 44 -20.64 11.43 31.08
C VAL A 44 -21.99 11.35 31.79
N ASP A 45 -23.12 11.55 31.08
CA ASP A 45 -24.47 11.50 31.65
C ASP A 45 -25.19 10.15 31.45
N GLY A 46 -24.67 9.30 30.56
CA GLY A 46 -25.17 7.96 30.29
C GLY A 46 -24.37 7.23 29.22
N LEU A 47 -24.72 5.96 28.99
CA LEU A 47 -24.11 5.09 27.98
C LEU A 47 -25.19 4.37 27.17
N SER A 48 -24.95 4.14 25.90
CA SER A 48 -25.76 3.24 25.07
C SER A 48 -24.92 2.07 24.58
N TYR A 49 -25.45 0.85 24.72
CA TYR A 49 -24.80 -0.37 24.24
C TYR A 49 -25.58 -0.98 23.09
N GLU A 50 -24.93 -1.12 21.93
CA GLU A 50 -25.46 -1.84 20.77
C GLU A 50 -24.70 -3.16 20.56
N ALA A 51 -25.41 -4.22 20.21
CA ALA A 51 -24.82 -5.55 20.04
C ALA A 51 -25.35 -6.22 18.78
N TYR A 52 -24.47 -6.93 18.07
CA TYR A 52 -24.91 -7.87 17.04
C TYR A 52 -25.34 -9.17 17.74
N ALA A 53 -26.62 -9.26 18.10
CA ALA A 53 -27.12 -10.22 19.08
C ALA A 53 -26.72 -11.68 18.79
N GLU A 54 -26.87 -12.17 17.55
CA GLU A 54 -26.56 -13.56 17.22
C GLU A 54 -25.07 -13.91 17.43
N LEU A 55 -24.17 -13.05 16.95
CA LEU A 55 -22.72 -13.26 17.07
C LEU A 55 -22.26 -13.06 18.52
N ALA A 56 -22.81 -12.07 19.23
CA ALA A 56 -22.51 -11.84 20.63
C ALA A 56 -22.94 -13.03 21.50
N MET A 57 -24.10 -13.62 21.23
CA MET A 57 -24.56 -14.80 21.97
C MET A 57 -23.61 -16.00 21.76
N VAL A 58 -23.23 -16.29 20.51
CA VAL A 58 -22.30 -17.39 20.18
C VAL A 58 -20.92 -17.18 20.81
N GLU A 59 -20.35 -15.99 20.67
CA GLU A 59 -19.01 -15.69 21.18
C GLU A 59 -18.98 -15.60 22.71
N GLY A 60 -20.02 -15.03 23.31
CA GLY A 60 -20.17 -14.96 24.77
C GLY A 60 -20.27 -16.35 25.39
N ASP A 61 -21.08 -17.25 24.81
CA ASP A 61 -21.16 -18.64 25.26
C ASP A 61 -19.81 -19.35 25.14
N ARG A 62 -19.07 -19.11 24.05
CA ARG A 62 -17.73 -19.67 23.85
C ARG A 62 -16.75 -19.22 24.93
N ILE A 63 -16.72 -17.93 25.26
CA ILE A 63 -15.87 -17.37 26.32
C ILE A 63 -16.17 -18.02 27.68
N VAL A 64 -17.45 -18.17 28.03
CA VAL A 64 -17.83 -18.74 29.32
C VAL A 64 -17.52 -20.24 29.36
N ALA A 65 -17.75 -20.97 28.27
CA ALA A 65 -17.39 -22.39 28.17
C ALA A 65 -15.87 -22.60 28.30
N GLU A 66 -15.05 -21.78 27.65
CA GLU A 66 -13.59 -21.80 27.79
C GLU A 66 -13.17 -21.58 29.25
N ALA A 67 -13.82 -20.66 29.97
CA ALA A 67 -13.52 -20.41 31.38
C ALA A 67 -13.87 -21.61 32.28
N ILE A 68 -15.02 -22.26 32.02
CA ILE A 68 -15.46 -23.46 32.73
C ILE A 68 -14.46 -24.59 32.56
N GLU A 69 -14.06 -24.86 31.31
CA GLU A 69 -13.09 -25.90 30.99
C GLU A 69 -11.69 -25.59 31.56
N ARG A 70 -11.21 -24.36 31.36
CA ARG A 70 -9.84 -23.96 31.72
C ARG A 70 -9.58 -23.96 33.21
N TYR A 71 -10.56 -23.55 34.02
CA TYR A 71 -10.39 -23.40 35.47
C TYR A 71 -11.14 -24.47 36.28
N GLY A 72 -11.82 -25.40 35.62
CA GLY A 72 -12.54 -26.49 36.28
C GLY A 72 -13.64 -26.01 37.24
N VAL A 73 -14.28 -24.87 36.93
CA VAL A 73 -15.34 -24.33 37.78
C VAL A 73 -16.64 -25.11 37.56
N THR A 74 -17.48 -25.19 38.60
CA THR A 74 -18.74 -25.95 38.57
C THR A 74 -19.73 -25.37 37.56
N ASP A 75 -19.87 -24.05 37.53
CA ASP A 75 -20.66 -23.31 36.54
C ASP A 75 -20.20 -21.85 36.49
N ALA A 76 -20.40 -21.21 35.35
CA ALA A 76 -20.18 -19.78 35.17
C ALA A 76 -21.22 -19.20 34.22
N ARG A 77 -21.54 -17.91 34.43
CA ARG A 77 -22.54 -17.18 33.66
C ARG A 77 -22.13 -15.73 33.45
N CYS A 78 -22.58 -15.15 32.35
CA CYS A 78 -22.38 -13.74 32.05
C CYS A 78 -23.66 -13.15 31.44
N VAL A 79 -24.06 -11.97 31.93
CA VAL A 79 -25.18 -11.20 31.39
C VAL A 79 -24.70 -9.81 31.02
N HIS A 80 -24.85 -9.41 29.75
CA HIS A 80 -24.52 -8.07 29.30
C HIS A 80 -25.78 -7.28 28.93
N ARG A 81 -25.89 -6.05 29.42
CA ARG A 81 -27.01 -5.16 29.07
C ARG A 81 -26.81 -4.46 27.73
N THR A 82 -27.90 -4.26 27.02
CA THR A 82 -27.97 -3.49 25.77
C THR A 82 -29.01 -2.38 25.88
N GLY A 83 -28.91 -1.35 25.05
CA GLY A 83 -29.73 -0.13 25.09
C GLY A 83 -29.12 0.95 25.99
N ASP A 84 -29.95 1.91 26.39
CA ASP A 84 -29.52 3.07 27.17
C ASP A 84 -29.43 2.77 28.67
N LEU A 85 -28.31 3.14 29.29
CA LEU A 85 -27.99 2.97 30.69
C LEU A 85 -27.62 4.31 31.32
N LYS A 86 -28.16 4.56 32.52
CA LYS A 86 -27.84 5.76 33.31
C LYS A 86 -26.62 5.53 34.20
N ILE A 87 -26.02 6.62 34.69
CA ILE A 87 -25.01 6.54 35.76
C ILE A 87 -25.53 5.68 36.91
N GLY A 88 -24.73 4.71 37.35
CA GLY A 88 -25.08 3.75 38.39
C GLY A 88 -25.76 2.48 37.90
N ASP A 89 -26.23 2.43 36.64
CA ASP A 89 -26.76 1.19 36.07
C ASP A 89 -25.66 0.16 35.86
N MET A 90 -25.99 -1.11 36.06
CA MET A 90 -25.10 -2.22 35.77
C MET A 90 -25.10 -2.54 34.27
N ALA A 91 -23.95 -2.46 33.62
CA ALA A 91 -23.76 -2.81 32.21
C ALA A 91 -23.50 -4.30 32.00
N VAL A 92 -22.77 -4.94 32.91
CA VAL A 92 -22.38 -6.35 32.77
C VAL A 92 -22.27 -7.01 34.12
N TRP A 93 -22.72 -8.25 34.21
CA TRP A 93 -22.56 -9.13 35.35
C TRP A 93 -21.89 -10.43 34.92
N VAL A 94 -20.93 -10.89 35.72
CA VAL A 94 -20.28 -12.19 35.55
C VAL A 94 -20.32 -12.91 36.88
N GLY A 95 -20.66 -14.19 36.89
CA GLY A 95 -20.61 -15.04 38.07
C GLY A 95 -19.94 -16.38 37.79
N ALA A 96 -19.14 -16.87 38.72
CA ALA A 96 -18.51 -18.18 38.66
C ALA A 96 -18.56 -18.89 40.02
N SER A 97 -18.92 -20.17 40.01
CA SER A 97 -18.99 -21.03 41.18
C SER A 97 -18.03 -22.21 41.04
N ALA A 98 -17.25 -22.50 42.07
CA ALA A 98 -16.24 -23.55 42.04
C ALA A 98 -16.09 -24.24 43.41
N PRO A 99 -15.47 -25.44 43.49
CA PRO A 99 -15.18 -26.07 44.78
C PRO A 99 -14.30 -25.20 45.70
N HIS A 100 -13.37 -24.44 45.12
CA HIS A 100 -12.46 -23.56 45.84
C HIS A 100 -12.51 -22.13 45.28
N ARG A 101 -12.03 -21.16 46.08
CA ARG A 101 -12.19 -19.73 45.79
C ARG A 101 -11.29 -19.22 44.64
N ASP A 102 -10.13 -19.84 44.44
CA ASP A 102 -9.11 -19.34 43.51
C ASP A 102 -9.58 -19.48 42.06
N GLU A 103 -10.14 -20.63 41.74
CA GLU A 103 -10.72 -21.00 40.46
C GLU A 103 -11.92 -20.09 40.14
N ALA A 104 -12.76 -19.81 41.14
CA ALA A 104 -13.86 -18.86 40.99
C ALA A 104 -13.36 -17.45 40.63
N PHE A 105 -12.29 -16.95 41.27
CA PHE A 105 -11.69 -15.66 40.93
C PHE A 105 -11.10 -15.65 39.52
N ARG A 106 -10.31 -16.67 39.17
CA ARG A 106 -9.64 -16.77 37.87
C ARG A 106 -10.65 -16.87 36.73
N ALA A 107 -11.69 -17.69 36.86
CA ALA A 107 -12.75 -17.80 35.86
C ALA A 107 -13.55 -16.49 35.72
N CYS A 108 -13.96 -15.88 36.83
CA CYS A 108 -14.71 -14.62 36.80
C CYS A 108 -13.90 -13.49 36.13
N ARG A 109 -12.59 -13.42 36.41
CA ARG A 109 -11.70 -12.43 35.80
C ARG A 109 -11.47 -12.69 34.31
N TYR A 110 -11.22 -13.93 33.94
CA TYR A 110 -11.04 -14.32 32.53
C TYR A 110 -12.26 -13.93 31.69
N ILE A 111 -13.46 -14.27 32.15
CA ILE A 111 -14.70 -13.98 31.40
C ILE A 111 -14.85 -12.48 31.15
N ILE A 112 -14.70 -11.61 32.16
CA ILE A 112 -14.89 -10.17 31.93
C ILE A 112 -13.82 -9.57 31.00
N ASP A 113 -12.57 -10.03 31.11
CA ASP A 113 -11.49 -9.53 30.26
C ASP A 113 -11.71 -9.95 28.79
N GLU A 114 -12.09 -11.21 28.57
CA GLU A 114 -12.40 -11.73 27.23
C GLU A 114 -13.67 -11.12 26.64
N ILE A 115 -14.72 -10.88 27.45
CA ILE A 115 -15.94 -10.20 27.00
C ILE A 115 -15.61 -8.79 26.50
N LYS A 116 -14.75 -8.05 27.19
CA LYS A 116 -14.32 -6.72 26.75
C LYS A 116 -13.49 -6.75 25.47
N HIS A 117 -12.84 -7.86 25.16
CA HIS A 117 -11.92 -7.99 24.04
C HIS A 117 -12.56 -8.59 22.78
N ARG A 118 -13.38 -9.62 22.94
CA ARG A 118 -13.88 -10.47 21.85
C ARG A 118 -15.36 -10.25 21.53
N LEU A 119 -16.14 -9.76 22.48
CA LEU A 119 -17.58 -9.69 22.30
C LEU A 119 -17.93 -8.52 21.36
N PRO A 120 -18.71 -8.74 20.29
CA PRO A 120 -19.12 -7.70 19.34
C PRO A 120 -20.24 -6.82 19.94
N ILE A 121 -19.87 -6.02 20.94
CA ILE A 121 -20.71 -5.00 21.58
C ILE A 121 -19.99 -3.66 21.48
N TRP A 122 -20.71 -2.64 21.02
CA TRP A 122 -20.23 -1.27 20.88
C TRP A 122 -20.83 -0.39 21.97
N LYS A 123 -19.99 0.48 22.51
CA LYS A 123 -20.36 1.45 23.54
C LYS A 123 -20.40 2.84 22.91
N LYS A 124 -21.51 3.53 23.09
CA LYS A 124 -21.67 4.94 22.76
C LYS A 124 -21.78 5.73 24.06
N GLU A 125 -20.92 6.73 24.23
CA GLU A 125 -20.95 7.60 25.42
C GLU A 125 -21.75 8.87 25.12
N HIS A 126 -22.54 9.32 26.10
CA HIS A 126 -23.27 10.59 26.04
C HIS A 126 -22.61 11.58 27.00
N TYR A 127 -22.05 12.66 26.46
CA TYR A 127 -21.40 13.69 27.27
C TYR A 127 -22.37 14.80 27.63
N VAL A 128 -22.16 15.42 28.80
CA VAL A 128 -22.97 16.53 29.31
C VAL A 128 -23.00 17.74 28.36
N THR A 129 -22.00 17.85 27.47
CA THR A 129 -21.90 18.89 26.43
C THR A 129 -22.83 18.67 25.23
N GLY A 130 -23.53 17.54 25.15
CA GLY A 130 -24.41 17.16 24.03
C GLY A 130 -23.72 16.40 22.90
N GLU A 131 -22.41 16.19 22.98
CA GLU A 131 -21.64 15.36 22.05
C GLU A 131 -21.81 13.87 22.40
N SER A 132 -21.74 12.99 21.39
CA SER A 132 -21.76 11.54 21.60
C SER A 132 -20.67 10.87 20.77
N ASP A 133 -19.81 10.09 21.42
CA ASP A 133 -18.72 9.39 20.76
C ASP A 133 -18.92 7.87 20.83
N TRP A 134 -18.65 7.22 19.70
CA TRP A 134 -18.50 5.77 19.66
C TRP A 134 -17.12 5.41 20.20
N VAL A 135 -17.10 4.73 21.34
CA VAL A 135 -15.87 4.27 21.97
C VAL A 135 -15.76 2.77 21.69
N ALA A 136 -14.73 2.38 20.92
CA ALA A 136 -14.39 0.98 20.79
C ALA A 136 -14.03 0.42 22.17
N CYS A 137 -14.51 -0.78 22.48
CA CYS A 137 -14.03 -1.55 23.63
C CYS A 137 -12.60 -2.05 23.35
N THR A 138 -11.63 -1.16 23.17
CA THR A 138 -10.22 -1.53 22.99
C THR A 138 -9.45 -1.12 24.23
N HIS A 139 -9.17 -2.10 25.09
CA HIS A 139 -8.12 -1.96 26.09
C HIS A 139 -6.82 -2.54 25.53
N VAL A 140 -5.76 -1.74 25.59
CA VAL A 140 -4.39 -2.18 25.33
C VAL A 140 -4.06 -3.34 26.27
N TYR A 141 -3.67 -4.48 25.71
CA TYR A 141 -3.16 -5.62 26.46
C TYR A 141 -1.93 -5.19 27.28
N ARG A 142 -2.01 -5.28 28.61
CA ARG A 142 -0.84 -5.40 29.46
C ARG A 142 -0.71 -6.86 29.81
N GLU A 143 0.35 -7.47 29.31
CA GLU A 143 0.80 -8.80 29.70
C GLU A 143 0.95 -8.81 31.24
N HIS A 144 0.10 -9.57 31.93
CA HIS A 144 0.21 -9.72 33.38
C HIS A 144 1.34 -10.70 33.66
N GLU A 145 2.55 -10.16 33.83
CA GLU A 145 3.64 -10.83 34.55
C GLU A 145 3.14 -11.21 35.93
N HIS A 146 2.91 -12.50 36.19
CA HIS A 146 3.15 -13.18 37.46
C HIS A 146 2.85 -14.66 37.27
N GLU A 147 3.88 -15.45 36.94
CA GLU A 147 4.16 -16.80 37.45
C GLU A 147 5.36 -17.38 36.68
N GLY A 148 6.52 -17.52 37.35
CA GLY A 148 7.63 -18.34 36.82
C GLY A 148 9.05 -17.78 36.98
N HIS A 149 9.50 -17.50 38.21
CA HIS A 149 10.94 -17.43 38.49
C HIS A 149 11.56 -18.82 38.34
N HIS A 150 12.20 -19.09 37.21
CA HIS A 150 13.24 -20.11 37.12
C HIS A 150 14.44 -19.54 36.39
N HIS A 151 15.50 -19.26 37.16
CA HIS A 151 16.84 -19.07 36.63
C HIS A 151 17.25 -20.33 35.86
N HIS A 152 17.34 -20.23 34.54
CA HIS A 152 18.08 -21.19 33.74
C HIS A 152 19.30 -20.52 33.15
N HIS A 153 20.44 -21.12 33.51
CA HIS A 153 21.75 -20.80 33.03
C HIS A 153 21.76 -20.87 31.50
N ASP A 154 22.30 -19.81 30.91
CA ASP A 154 22.53 -19.66 29.48
C ASP A 154 23.55 -20.72 29.02
N HIS A 155 23.03 -21.83 28.54
CA HIS A 155 23.73 -22.66 27.58
C HIS A 155 23.07 -22.39 26.23
N GLN A 156 23.81 -21.72 25.34
CA GLN A 156 23.51 -21.60 23.93
C GLN A 156 23.29 -22.99 23.32
N HIS A 157 22.05 -23.44 23.38
CA HIS A 157 21.54 -24.45 22.48
C HIS A 157 21.37 -23.76 21.13
N HIS A 158 22.15 -24.21 20.15
CA HIS A 158 21.80 -24.05 18.75
C HIS A 158 20.43 -24.70 18.53
N ALA A 159 19.36 -23.94 18.79
CA ALA A 159 18.02 -24.35 18.46
C ALA A 159 17.98 -24.50 16.94
N HIS A 160 17.59 -25.69 16.47
CA HIS A 160 17.12 -25.85 15.10
C HIS A 160 15.96 -24.87 14.93
N VAL A 161 16.20 -23.74 14.26
CA VAL A 161 15.16 -22.77 13.94
C VAL A 161 14.23 -23.48 12.97
N GLU A 162 13.03 -23.85 13.44
CA GLU A 162 12.02 -24.38 12.54
C GLU A 162 11.77 -23.35 11.43
N PRO A 163 11.68 -23.77 10.16
CA PRO A 163 11.43 -22.87 9.07
C PRO A 163 10.09 -22.14 9.30
N PHE A 164 10.09 -20.83 9.12
CA PHE A 164 8.87 -20.01 9.25
C PHE A 164 7.78 -20.55 8.31
N VAL A 165 6.59 -20.80 8.87
CA VAL A 165 5.40 -21.19 8.12
C VAL A 165 4.36 -20.07 8.23
N PRO A 166 3.98 -19.41 7.12
CA PRO A 166 2.94 -18.38 7.14
C PRO A 166 1.55 -19.00 7.44
N ASP A 167 0.74 -18.29 8.24
CA ASP A 167 -0.64 -18.65 8.52
C ASP A 167 -1.61 -17.90 7.59
N TYR A 168 -2.11 -18.60 6.57
CA TYR A 168 -3.13 -18.10 5.65
C TYR A 168 -4.56 -18.53 6.02
N SER A 169 -4.77 -19.14 7.19
CA SER A 169 -6.04 -19.76 7.57
C SER A 169 -7.23 -18.80 7.47
N ARG A 170 -7.04 -17.51 7.78
CA ARG A 170 -8.10 -16.49 7.74
C ARG A 170 -8.57 -16.20 6.32
N GLN A 171 -7.64 -16.04 5.36
CA GLN A 171 -8.02 -15.79 3.97
C GLN A 171 -8.49 -17.06 3.27
N MET A 172 -7.92 -18.22 3.61
CA MET A 172 -8.34 -19.52 3.07
C MET A 172 -9.76 -19.95 3.49
N ARG A 173 -10.35 -19.32 4.52
CA ARG A 173 -11.77 -19.49 4.86
C ARG A 173 -12.71 -18.91 3.80
N LEU A 174 -12.26 -17.96 2.99
CA LEU A 174 -13.02 -17.47 1.85
C LEU A 174 -13.08 -18.58 0.80
N ARG A 175 -14.29 -18.91 0.34
CA ARG A 175 -14.53 -20.03 -0.58
C ARG A 175 -13.70 -19.92 -1.86
N GLU A 176 -13.58 -18.71 -2.38
CA GLU A 176 -12.85 -18.39 -3.61
C GLU A 176 -11.33 -18.43 -3.43
N VAL A 177 -10.84 -18.38 -2.19
CA VAL A 177 -9.43 -18.60 -1.85
C VAL A 177 -9.23 -20.09 -1.58
N GLY A 178 -9.68 -20.63 -0.44
CA GLY A 178 -9.43 -22.03 -0.08
C GLY A 178 -7.96 -22.46 -0.24
N GLU A 179 -7.72 -23.77 -0.30
CA GLU A 179 -6.38 -24.30 -0.57
C GLU A 179 -5.94 -24.03 -2.02
N ALA A 180 -6.86 -24.18 -2.98
CA ALA A 180 -6.54 -24.04 -4.40
C ALA A 180 -6.16 -22.60 -4.79
N GLY A 181 -6.89 -21.61 -4.29
CA GLY A 181 -6.59 -20.20 -4.52
C GLY A 181 -5.32 -19.78 -3.78
N GLN A 182 -5.06 -20.28 -2.58
CA GLN A 182 -3.78 -20.04 -1.91
C GLN A 182 -2.59 -20.61 -2.71
N ALA A 183 -2.72 -21.83 -3.22
CA ALA A 183 -1.71 -22.44 -4.08
C ALA A 183 -1.51 -21.62 -5.37
N LYS A 184 -2.59 -21.06 -5.93
CA LYS A 184 -2.52 -20.17 -7.09
C LYS A 184 -1.76 -18.88 -6.77
N LEU A 185 -2.04 -18.24 -5.63
CA LEU A 185 -1.29 -17.06 -5.16
C LEU A 185 0.20 -17.41 -4.99
N SER A 186 0.51 -18.52 -4.32
CA SER A 186 1.89 -18.98 -4.12
C SER A 186 2.64 -19.33 -5.42
N ALA A 187 1.93 -19.63 -6.50
CA ALA A 187 2.54 -19.88 -7.82
C ALA A 187 2.63 -18.60 -8.68
N SER A 188 1.94 -17.53 -8.28
CA SER A 188 1.83 -16.30 -9.06
C SER A 188 3.06 -15.41 -8.95
N ARG A 189 3.36 -14.69 -10.02
CA ARG A 189 4.45 -13.73 -10.16
C ARG A 189 3.87 -12.36 -10.48
N VAL A 190 4.09 -11.37 -9.61
CA VAL A 190 3.60 -9.99 -9.81
C VAL A 190 4.77 -9.02 -9.90
N LEU A 191 4.76 -8.17 -10.93
CA LEU A 191 5.68 -7.04 -11.03
C LEU A 191 5.04 -5.78 -10.45
N VAL A 192 5.73 -5.10 -9.55
CA VAL A 192 5.34 -3.80 -8.98
C VAL A 192 6.33 -2.75 -9.45
N ILE A 193 5.83 -1.74 -10.16
CA ILE A 193 6.64 -0.63 -10.70
C ILE A 193 6.44 0.58 -9.78
N GLY A 194 7.47 0.93 -9.02
CA GLY A 194 7.44 1.93 -7.97
C GLY A 194 7.17 1.33 -6.58
N ALA A 195 8.10 1.54 -5.66
CA ALA A 195 8.04 1.17 -4.25
C ALA A 195 7.79 2.40 -3.35
N GLY A 196 7.05 3.38 -3.89
CA GLY A 196 6.65 4.62 -3.24
C GLY A 196 5.34 4.51 -2.46
N GLY A 197 4.57 5.60 -2.39
CA GLY A 197 3.36 5.65 -1.55
C GLY A 197 2.28 4.65 -1.95
N LEU A 198 2.05 4.47 -3.25
CA LEU A 198 1.13 3.45 -3.79
C LEU A 198 1.72 2.04 -3.68
N GLY A 199 3.03 1.91 -3.96
CA GLY A 199 3.72 0.62 -3.96
C GLY A 199 3.86 -0.03 -2.59
N CYS A 200 4.08 0.76 -1.53
CA CYS A 200 4.23 0.27 -0.15
C CYS A 200 3.07 -0.65 0.29
N PRO A 201 1.79 -0.24 0.23
CA PRO A 201 0.68 -1.11 0.56
C PRO A 201 0.55 -2.27 -0.44
N VAL A 202 0.75 -2.07 -1.75
CA VAL A 202 0.70 -3.16 -2.74
C VAL A 202 1.67 -4.28 -2.38
N ILE A 203 2.94 -3.94 -2.18
CA ILE A 203 4.00 -4.90 -1.85
C ILE A 203 3.67 -5.62 -0.53
N SER A 204 3.27 -4.86 0.50
CA SER A 204 2.96 -5.42 1.81
C SER A 204 1.77 -6.38 1.78
N TYR A 205 0.67 -6.00 1.13
CA TYR A 205 -0.53 -6.83 1.04
C TYR A 205 -0.33 -8.06 0.15
N LEU A 206 0.38 -7.95 -0.97
CA LEU A 206 0.65 -9.10 -1.83
C LEU A 206 1.61 -10.09 -1.16
N ALA A 207 2.64 -9.61 -0.48
CA ALA A 207 3.53 -10.46 0.31
C ALA A 207 2.79 -11.15 1.47
N GLY A 208 1.97 -10.39 2.21
CA GLY A 208 1.13 -10.92 3.30
C GLY A 208 0.09 -11.92 2.82
N ALA A 209 -0.44 -11.77 1.60
CA ALA A 209 -1.36 -12.72 0.98
C ALA A 209 -0.66 -13.99 0.43
N GLY A 210 0.67 -14.02 0.39
CA GLY A 210 1.44 -15.16 -0.08
C GLY A 210 1.54 -15.26 -1.60
N VAL A 211 1.63 -14.14 -2.31
CA VAL A 211 2.04 -14.14 -3.73
C VAL A 211 3.47 -14.67 -3.83
N GLY A 212 3.69 -15.70 -4.66
CA GLY A 212 4.94 -16.46 -4.68
C GLY A 212 6.18 -15.68 -5.06
N THR A 213 6.07 -14.80 -6.06
CA THR A 213 7.18 -13.94 -6.50
C THR A 213 6.72 -12.50 -6.69
N LEU A 214 7.46 -11.56 -6.10
CA LEU A 214 7.33 -10.13 -6.33
C LEU A 214 8.56 -9.61 -7.07
N GLY A 215 8.35 -9.10 -8.29
CA GLY A 215 9.30 -8.21 -8.96
C GLY A 215 9.06 -6.79 -8.47
N ILE A 216 10.10 -6.06 -8.07
CA ILE A 216 10.00 -4.69 -7.58
C ILE A 216 11.00 -3.84 -8.35
N VAL A 217 10.51 -2.84 -9.09
CA VAL A 217 11.33 -1.88 -9.83
C VAL A 217 11.20 -0.51 -9.19
N ASP A 218 12.30 0.02 -8.65
CA ASP A 218 12.36 1.40 -8.16
C ASP A 218 13.82 1.87 -8.10
N GLY A 219 14.14 2.92 -8.87
CA GLY A 219 15.48 3.48 -8.95
C GLY A 219 15.79 4.56 -7.92
N ASP A 220 14.79 5.01 -7.16
CA ASP A 220 14.99 6.08 -6.19
C ASP A 220 15.65 5.59 -4.91
N ARG A 221 16.32 6.53 -4.24
CA ARG A 221 16.68 6.40 -2.84
C ARG A 221 15.56 6.95 -1.95
N LEU A 222 15.44 6.41 -0.75
CA LEU A 222 14.49 6.91 0.24
C LEU A 222 14.95 8.27 0.78
N ASP A 223 14.06 9.26 0.74
CA ASP A 223 14.27 10.58 1.34
C ASP A 223 13.40 10.79 2.59
N ALA A 224 13.83 11.65 3.52
CA ALA A 224 13.05 11.97 4.72
C ALA A 224 11.63 12.47 4.40
N SER A 225 11.48 13.24 3.32
CA SER A 225 10.18 13.75 2.81
C SER A 225 9.25 12.65 2.31
N ASN A 226 9.71 11.40 2.20
CA ASN A 226 8.90 10.27 1.74
C ASN A 226 8.15 9.58 2.88
N LEU A 227 8.68 9.65 4.11
CA LEU A 227 8.22 8.82 5.24
C LEU A 227 6.76 9.07 5.64
N HIS A 228 6.22 10.26 5.41
CA HIS A 228 4.82 10.57 5.77
C HIS A 228 3.78 9.77 4.95
N ARG A 229 4.18 9.15 3.84
CA ARG A 229 3.30 8.39 2.94
C ARG A 229 3.84 7.03 2.49
N GLN A 230 5.10 6.71 2.81
CA GLN A 230 5.76 5.44 2.47
C GLN A 230 6.01 4.64 3.76
N THR A 231 4.92 4.20 4.38
CA THR A 231 4.88 3.69 5.76
C THR A 231 5.54 2.32 5.97
N MET A 232 5.99 1.68 4.89
CA MET A 232 6.77 0.44 4.97
C MET A 232 8.22 0.69 5.42
N TYR A 233 8.71 1.94 5.30
CA TYR A 233 10.08 2.33 5.67
C TYR A 233 10.13 3.13 6.96
N ASP A 234 11.33 3.23 7.54
CA ASP A 234 11.57 4.05 8.73
C ASP A 234 12.79 4.98 8.58
N ALA A 235 13.01 5.85 9.56
CA ALA A 235 14.06 6.87 9.50
C ALA A 235 15.48 6.31 9.35
N ARG A 236 15.72 5.04 9.71
CA ARG A 236 17.03 4.39 9.57
C ARG A 236 17.29 3.94 8.13
N ASP A 237 16.27 3.89 7.30
CA ASP A 237 16.34 3.47 5.90
C ASP A 237 16.74 4.61 4.94
N ILE A 238 16.75 5.86 5.42
CA ILE A 238 17.01 7.06 4.61
C ILE A 238 18.35 6.91 3.86
N GLY A 239 18.32 7.22 2.56
CA GLY A 239 19.45 7.06 1.65
C GLY A 239 19.59 5.69 1.01
N GLY A 240 18.90 4.65 1.51
CA GLY A 240 18.86 3.32 0.88
C GLY A 240 18.02 3.31 -0.40
N TYR A 241 18.33 2.42 -1.34
CA TYR A 241 17.50 2.23 -2.55
C TYR A 241 16.14 1.62 -2.19
N LYS A 242 15.06 2.19 -2.69
CA LYS A 242 13.69 1.76 -2.35
C LYS A 242 13.43 0.31 -2.76
N ALA A 243 13.88 -0.14 -3.93
CA ALA A 243 13.70 -1.52 -4.36
C ALA A 243 14.38 -2.54 -3.41
N GLU A 244 15.62 -2.24 -2.98
CA GLU A 244 16.37 -3.09 -2.05
C GLU A 244 15.75 -3.06 -0.64
N LEU A 245 15.30 -1.88 -0.20
CA LEU A 245 14.57 -1.71 1.06
C LEU A 245 13.27 -2.51 1.07
N ALA A 246 12.47 -2.41 0.02
CA ALA A 246 11.22 -3.16 -0.12
C ALA A 246 11.48 -4.67 -0.08
N SER A 247 12.53 -5.16 -0.75
CA SER A 247 12.92 -6.57 -0.67
C SER A 247 13.21 -7.02 0.75
N ARG A 248 13.95 -6.23 1.54
CA ARG A 248 14.19 -6.53 2.97
C ARG A 248 12.90 -6.57 3.78
N ARG A 249 11.96 -5.67 3.49
CA ARG A 249 10.66 -5.60 4.20
C ARG A 249 9.77 -6.79 3.86
N VAL A 250 9.73 -7.23 2.61
CA VAL A 250 9.04 -8.46 2.21
C VAL A 250 9.66 -9.69 2.88
N ALA A 251 10.99 -9.82 2.89
CA ALA A 251 11.65 -10.96 3.51
C ALA A 251 11.39 -11.03 5.03
N ALA A 252 11.28 -9.88 5.70
CA ALA A 252 10.93 -9.80 7.12
C ALA A 252 9.45 -10.10 7.38
N LEU A 253 8.55 -9.68 6.48
CA LEU A 253 7.11 -9.90 6.59
C LEU A 253 6.71 -11.35 6.29
N ASN A 254 7.24 -11.90 5.21
CA ASN A 254 6.95 -13.25 4.74
C ASN A 254 8.14 -13.84 3.96
N PRO A 255 9.04 -14.59 4.63
CA PRO A 255 10.24 -15.15 4.01
C PRO A 255 9.98 -16.27 2.99
N THR A 256 8.72 -16.70 2.80
CA THR A 256 8.36 -17.66 1.74
C THR A 256 8.18 -17.00 0.37
N VAL A 257 8.05 -15.67 0.33
CA VAL A 257 7.90 -14.89 -0.91
C VAL A 257 9.26 -14.59 -1.52
N GLN A 258 9.43 -14.92 -2.79
CA GLN A 258 10.65 -14.59 -3.53
C GLN A 258 10.58 -13.15 -4.03
N VAL A 259 11.68 -12.40 -3.91
CA VAL A 259 11.74 -11.01 -4.41
C VAL A 259 12.83 -10.85 -5.45
N GLN A 260 12.49 -10.19 -6.55
CA GLN A 260 13.43 -9.72 -7.57
C GLN A 260 13.41 -8.19 -7.54
N ALA A 261 14.49 -7.56 -7.07
CA ALA A 261 14.57 -6.11 -6.92
C ALA A 261 15.48 -5.50 -7.99
N TRP A 262 14.97 -4.51 -8.72
CA TRP A 262 15.70 -3.77 -9.76
C TRP A 262 15.75 -2.29 -9.44
N LYS A 263 16.95 -1.73 -9.56
CA LYS A 263 17.19 -0.28 -9.42
C LYS A 263 17.11 0.42 -10.76
N GLU A 264 17.39 -0.29 -11.84
CA GLU A 264 17.28 0.22 -13.18
C GLU A 264 15.80 0.43 -13.53
N PRO A 265 15.40 1.63 -13.97
CA PRO A 265 14.01 1.87 -14.37
C PRO A 265 13.66 1.07 -15.62
N LEU A 266 12.38 0.80 -15.78
CA LEU A 266 11.86 0.29 -17.05
C LEU A 266 11.92 1.40 -18.11
N ASN A 267 12.21 1.01 -19.34
CA ASN A 267 12.23 1.87 -20.51
C ASN A 267 11.61 1.15 -21.71
N ALA A 268 11.45 1.87 -22.82
CA ALA A 268 10.83 1.32 -24.02
C ALA A 268 11.61 0.14 -24.63
N GLY A 269 12.92 0.03 -24.35
CA GLY A 269 13.77 -1.06 -24.82
C GLY A 269 13.67 -2.36 -24.02
N ASN A 270 13.22 -2.33 -22.76
CA ASN A 270 13.19 -3.52 -21.89
C ASN A 270 11.80 -3.91 -21.37
N ALA A 271 10.84 -2.97 -21.29
CA ALA A 271 9.61 -3.16 -20.53
C ALA A 271 8.78 -4.38 -21.00
N VAL A 272 8.66 -4.58 -22.32
CA VAL A 272 7.87 -5.68 -22.89
C VAL A 272 8.41 -7.05 -22.48
N GLU A 273 9.73 -7.24 -22.55
CA GLU A 273 10.36 -8.53 -22.20
C GLU A 273 10.33 -8.79 -20.69
N VAL A 274 10.41 -7.73 -19.87
CA VAL A 274 10.22 -7.86 -18.42
C VAL A 274 8.79 -8.28 -18.12
N PHE A 275 7.79 -7.62 -18.72
CA PHE A 275 6.36 -7.90 -18.46
C PHE A 275 5.97 -9.34 -18.77
N ARG A 276 6.56 -9.96 -19.80
CA ARG A 276 6.29 -11.37 -20.17
C ARG A 276 6.71 -12.38 -19.10
N GLN A 277 7.52 -11.98 -18.13
CA GLN A 277 8.00 -12.86 -17.05
C GLN A 277 7.05 -12.91 -15.84
N PHE A 278 5.94 -12.17 -15.89
CA PHE A 278 5.00 -11.99 -14.80
C PHE A 278 3.56 -12.26 -15.25
N ASP A 279 2.72 -12.70 -14.31
CA ASP A 279 1.31 -12.97 -14.54
C ASP A 279 0.46 -11.69 -14.49
N LEU A 280 0.95 -10.67 -13.79
CA LEU A 280 0.29 -9.39 -13.57
C LEU A 280 1.33 -8.31 -13.27
N VAL A 281 1.05 -7.08 -13.72
CA VAL A 281 1.84 -5.89 -13.40
C VAL A 281 0.97 -4.89 -12.63
N VAL A 282 1.56 -4.24 -11.64
CA VAL A 282 0.94 -3.16 -10.86
C VAL A 282 1.81 -1.91 -11.01
N GLU A 283 1.25 -0.88 -11.62
CA GLU A 283 1.92 0.40 -11.88
C GLU A 283 1.60 1.36 -10.71
N CYS A 284 2.64 1.74 -9.96
CA CYS A 284 2.54 2.50 -8.71
C CYS A 284 3.40 3.77 -8.72
N THR A 285 3.83 4.24 -9.90
CA THR A 285 4.64 5.45 -10.04
C THR A 285 3.78 6.72 -10.04
N ASP A 286 4.40 7.85 -9.69
CA ASP A 286 3.80 9.17 -9.76
C ASP A 286 4.07 9.89 -11.10
N ASP A 287 4.75 9.22 -12.03
CA ASP A 287 5.16 9.75 -13.32
C ASP A 287 4.19 9.36 -14.45
N MET A 288 3.80 10.33 -15.26
CA MET A 288 2.89 10.08 -16.38
C MET A 288 3.58 9.29 -17.50
N ARG A 289 4.85 9.56 -17.81
CA ARG A 289 5.57 8.86 -18.88
C ARG A 289 5.65 7.37 -18.60
N SER A 290 5.99 7.01 -17.37
CA SER A 290 6.01 5.63 -16.84
C SER A 290 4.66 4.92 -17.00
N ARG A 291 3.54 5.62 -16.75
CA ARG A 291 2.18 5.07 -16.93
C ARG A 291 1.88 4.73 -18.38
N TYR A 292 2.20 5.63 -19.31
CA TYR A 292 2.01 5.38 -20.74
C TYR A 292 2.89 4.22 -21.23
N LEU A 293 4.17 4.23 -20.85
CA LEU A 293 5.10 3.12 -21.13
C LEU A 293 4.55 1.79 -20.60
N SER A 294 4.09 1.76 -19.35
CA SER A 294 3.55 0.54 -18.72
C SER A 294 2.28 0.05 -19.41
N SER A 295 1.36 0.95 -19.75
CA SER A 295 0.14 0.59 -20.50
C SER A 295 0.47 0.04 -21.89
N ASP A 296 1.41 0.67 -22.60
CA ASP A 296 1.79 0.22 -23.94
C ASP A 296 2.53 -1.12 -23.89
N ALA A 297 3.44 -1.29 -22.92
CA ALA A 297 4.13 -2.56 -22.67
C ALA A 297 3.15 -3.69 -22.33
N ALA A 298 2.14 -3.45 -21.49
CA ALA A 298 1.09 -4.40 -21.15
C ALA A 298 0.32 -4.87 -22.39
N VAL A 299 -0.10 -3.93 -23.25
CA VAL A 299 -0.81 -4.25 -24.49
C VAL A 299 0.05 -5.11 -25.43
N LEU A 300 1.35 -4.84 -25.52
CA LEU A 300 2.27 -5.57 -26.41
C LEU A 300 2.74 -6.91 -25.85
N SER A 301 2.84 -7.05 -24.52
CA SER A 301 3.20 -8.31 -23.86
C SER A 301 1.99 -9.23 -23.70
N GLY A 302 0.77 -8.67 -23.66
CA GLY A 302 -0.45 -9.39 -23.28
C GLY A 302 -0.57 -9.61 -21.76
N THR A 303 0.29 -8.97 -20.96
CA THR A 303 0.29 -9.08 -19.50
C THR A 303 -0.72 -8.09 -18.92
N PRO A 304 -1.69 -8.52 -18.09
CA PRO A 304 -2.62 -7.61 -17.43
C PRO A 304 -1.89 -6.56 -16.58
N LEU A 305 -2.47 -5.37 -16.49
CA LEU A 305 -1.93 -4.23 -15.75
C LEU A 305 -2.99 -3.61 -14.85
N ILE A 306 -2.62 -3.24 -13.64
CA ILE A 306 -3.41 -2.39 -12.75
C ILE A 306 -2.67 -1.08 -12.56
N LEU A 307 -3.30 0.01 -12.97
CA LEU A 307 -2.74 1.36 -12.92
C LEU A 307 -3.50 2.20 -11.90
N ALA A 308 -2.77 2.98 -11.11
CA ALA A 308 -3.37 4.02 -10.28
C ALA A 308 -2.62 5.36 -10.40
N SER A 309 -3.34 6.44 -10.15
CA SER A 309 -2.79 7.78 -10.02
C SER A 309 -3.42 8.48 -8.82
N ILE A 310 -2.73 9.48 -8.29
CA ILE A 310 -3.19 10.27 -7.14
C ILE A 310 -3.00 11.75 -7.42
N TYR A 311 -3.95 12.56 -6.97
CA TYR A 311 -3.87 14.01 -7.01
C TYR A 311 -4.59 14.57 -5.79
N GLN A 312 -3.84 15.21 -4.88
CA GLN A 312 -4.36 15.76 -3.62
C GLN A 312 -5.14 14.72 -2.78
N TYR A 313 -6.47 14.75 -2.84
CA TYR A 313 -7.41 13.87 -2.11
C TYR A 313 -8.12 12.87 -3.01
N GLU A 314 -7.79 12.86 -4.30
CA GLU A 314 -8.42 12.06 -5.32
C GLU A 314 -7.44 11.03 -5.88
N GLY A 315 -7.99 9.96 -6.43
CA GLY A 315 -7.22 8.96 -7.15
C GLY A 315 -7.98 8.37 -8.32
N GLN A 316 -7.23 7.79 -9.23
CA GLN A 316 -7.76 7.04 -10.35
C GLN A 316 -7.27 5.61 -10.26
N LEU A 317 -8.10 4.65 -10.65
CA LEU A 317 -7.77 3.23 -10.70
C LEU A 317 -8.34 2.59 -11.97
N GLN A 318 -7.48 1.93 -12.74
CA GLN A 318 -7.85 1.25 -13.96
C GLN A 318 -7.26 -0.17 -13.99
N PHE A 319 -8.09 -1.15 -14.32
CA PHE A 319 -7.64 -2.48 -14.70
C PHE A 319 -7.58 -2.59 -16.23
N ILE A 320 -6.40 -2.87 -16.77
CA ILE A 320 -6.15 -3.11 -18.18
C ILE A 320 -5.91 -4.61 -18.36
N ALA A 321 -6.90 -5.31 -18.92
CA ALA A 321 -6.84 -6.75 -19.09
C ALA A 321 -5.84 -7.22 -20.18
N ALA A 322 -5.32 -6.31 -21.01
CA ALA A 322 -4.35 -6.57 -22.08
C ALA A 322 -4.78 -7.66 -23.08
N ARG A 323 -6.08 -7.72 -23.42
CA ARG A 323 -6.66 -8.65 -24.40
C ARG A 323 -7.34 -7.90 -25.54
N PRO A 324 -7.47 -8.49 -26.74
CA PRO A 324 -8.21 -7.88 -27.85
C PRO A 324 -9.61 -7.44 -27.43
N GLY A 325 -10.01 -6.22 -27.82
CA GLY A 325 -11.31 -5.63 -27.49
C GLY A 325 -11.41 -4.99 -26.09
N MET A 326 -10.38 -5.12 -25.25
CA MET A 326 -10.34 -4.46 -23.94
C MET A 326 -9.68 -3.07 -24.05
N PRO A 327 -10.16 -2.06 -23.28
CA PRO A 327 -9.58 -0.73 -23.33
C PRO A 327 -8.18 -0.70 -22.68
N CYS A 328 -7.34 0.21 -23.18
CA CYS A 328 -6.06 0.58 -22.56
C CYS A 328 -6.09 2.07 -22.17
N LEU A 329 -5.02 2.58 -21.56
CA LEU A 329 -4.90 3.99 -21.19
C LEU A 329 -5.14 4.92 -22.39
N ARG A 330 -4.54 4.60 -23.54
CA ARG A 330 -4.65 5.38 -24.78
C ARG A 330 -6.02 5.34 -25.46
N CYS A 331 -6.92 4.45 -25.03
CA CYS A 331 -8.31 4.53 -25.46
C CYS A 331 -9.03 5.72 -24.82
N LEU A 332 -8.66 6.09 -23.59
CA LEU A 332 -9.21 7.24 -22.89
C LEU A 332 -8.40 8.51 -23.15
N TRP A 333 -7.08 8.42 -23.07
CA TRP A 333 -6.16 9.55 -23.29
C TRP A 333 -5.16 9.24 -24.40
N PRO A 334 -5.50 9.52 -25.68
CA PRO A 334 -4.73 9.06 -26.84
C PRO A 334 -3.25 9.46 -26.85
N GLN A 335 -2.98 10.70 -26.45
CA GLN A 335 -1.64 11.27 -26.43
C GLN A 335 -1.21 11.51 -24.99
N GLU A 336 0.08 11.30 -24.75
CA GLU A 336 0.72 11.68 -23.51
C GLU A 336 0.65 13.21 -23.38
N PRO A 337 0.16 13.75 -22.25
CA PRO A 337 0.15 15.19 -22.03
C PRO A 337 1.59 15.73 -21.91
N ALA A 338 1.80 16.97 -22.37
CA ALA A 338 3.09 17.64 -22.22
C ALA A 338 3.50 17.71 -20.73
N PRO A 339 4.79 17.53 -20.38
CA PRO A 339 5.25 17.55 -18.99
C PRO A 339 4.82 18.80 -18.21
N GLU A 340 4.74 19.95 -18.89
CA GLU A 340 4.36 21.24 -18.30
C GLU A 340 2.85 21.35 -18.00
N ALA A 341 2.02 20.51 -18.63
CA ALA A 341 0.58 20.48 -18.44
C ALA A 341 0.15 19.62 -17.22
N VAL A 342 1.09 18.87 -16.64
CA VAL A 342 0.82 17.95 -15.52
C VAL A 342 1.50 18.48 -14.26
N GLY A 343 0.72 18.88 -13.26
CA GLY A 343 1.27 19.22 -11.95
C GLY A 343 1.80 17.97 -11.23
N SER A 344 3.00 18.03 -10.65
CA SER A 344 3.56 16.88 -9.90
C SER A 344 2.98 16.81 -8.49
N CYS A 345 2.92 15.60 -7.91
CA CYS A 345 2.54 15.40 -6.50
C CYS A 345 3.47 16.17 -5.54
N VAL A 346 4.72 16.42 -5.95
CA VAL A 346 5.70 17.22 -5.20
C VAL A 346 5.29 18.69 -5.14
N LEU A 347 4.76 19.24 -6.23
CA LEU A 347 4.34 20.64 -6.31
C LEU A 347 2.97 20.88 -5.65
N ASN A 348 2.08 19.90 -5.72
CA ASN A 348 0.68 20.05 -5.28
C ASN A 348 0.39 19.47 -3.89
N GLY A 349 1.33 18.70 -3.33
CA GLY A 349 1.15 17.98 -2.07
C GLY A 349 0.21 16.78 -2.18
N VAL A 350 0.34 15.85 -1.24
CA VAL A 350 -0.54 14.68 -1.13
C VAL A 350 -0.72 14.30 0.33
N LEU A 351 -1.97 14.06 0.74
CA LEU A 351 -2.28 13.59 2.09
C LEU A 351 -1.87 12.11 2.21
N GLY A 352 -1.02 11.77 3.19
CA GLY A 352 -0.36 10.45 3.30
C GLY A 352 -1.29 9.22 3.15
N PRO A 353 -2.47 9.19 3.80
CA PRO A 353 -3.46 8.14 3.60
C PRO A 353 -3.96 7.91 2.16
N VAL A 354 -3.95 8.93 1.29
CA VAL A 354 -4.49 8.85 -0.07
C VAL A 354 -3.79 7.76 -0.90
N PRO A 355 -2.46 7.78 -1.10
CA PRO A 355 -1.76 6.68 -1.75
C PRO A 355 -1.88 5.36 -0.99
N GLY A 356 -2.01 5.39 0.34
CA GLY A 356 -2.23 4.18 1.15
C GLY A 356 -3.52 3.45 0.77
N VAL A 357 -4.64 4.19 0.68
CA VAL A 357 -5.94 3.65 0.28
C VAL A 357 -5.91 3.17 -1.17
N LEU A 358 -5.43 4.00 -2.10
CA LEU A 358 -5.41 3.64 -3.52
C LEU A 358 -4.49 2.44 -3.80
N GLY A 359 -3.35 2.34 -3.12
CA GLY A 359 -2.47 1.19 -3.23
C GLY A 359 -3.07 -0.10 -2.62
N ALA A 360 -3.85 0.01 -1.53
CA ALA A 360 -4.64 -1.12 -1.02
C ALA A 360 -5.74 -1.55 -2.01
N MET A 361 -6.36 -0.61 -2.71
CA MET A 361 -7.30 -0.92 -3.80
C MET A 361 -6.58 -1.62 -4.96
N GLN A 362 -5.38 -1.17 -5.36
CA GLN A 362 -4.56 -1.88 -6.36
C GLN A 362 -4.24 -3.31 -5.95
N ALA A 363 -3.85 -3.52 -4.68
CA ALA A 363 -3.58 -4.86 -4.14
C ALA A 363 -4.84 -5.75 -4.19
N THR A 364 -6.00 -5.19 -3.87
CA THR A 364 -7.29 -5.88 -3.95
C THR A 364 -7.61 -6.29 -5.39
N GLU A 365 -7.44 -5.38 -6.35
CA GLU A 365 -7.60 -5.69 -7.77
C GLU A 365 -6.64 -6.79 -8.23
N ALA A 366 -5.39 -6.75 -7.76
CA ALA A 366 -4.39 -7.75 -8.10
C ALA A 366 -4.78 -9.14 -7.59
N LEU A 367 -5.17 -9.26 -6.33
CA LEU A 367 -5.64 -10.52 -5.76
C LEU A 367 -6.89 -11.04 -6.47
N LYS A 368 -7.82 -10.15 -6.86
CA LYS A 368 -8.98 -10.56 -7.67
C LYS A 368 -8.56 -11.14 -9.02
N VAL A 369 -7.64 -10.50 -9.74
CA VAL A 369 -7.12 -11.03 -11.02
C VAL A 369 -6.48 -12.39 -10.81
N LEU A 370 -5.57 -12.50 -9.84
CA LEU A 370 -4.85 -13.74 -9.56
C LEU A 370 -5.78 -14.86 -9.12
N LEU A 371 -6.82 -14.60 -8.34
CA LEU A 371 -7.80 -15.60 -7.92
C LEU A 371 -8.87 -15.89 -8.99
N GLY A 372 -8.96 -15.09 -10.06
CA GLY A 372 -9.99 -15.23 -11.08
C GLY A 372 -11.37 -14.73 -10.62
N LEU A 373 -11.40 -13.77 -9.70
CA LEU A 373 -12.62 -13.13 -9.23
C LEU A 373 -13.18 -12.15 -10.28
N PRO A 374 -14.48 -11.82 -10.21
CA PRO A 374 -15.11 -10.91 -11.16
C PRO A 374 -14.43 -9.53 -11.24
N GLN A 375 -14.35 -9.01 -12.47
CA GLN A 375 -13.83 -7.67 -12.76
C GLN A 375 -14.91 -6.78 -13.39
N PRO A 376 -15.89 -6.31 -12.61
CA PRO A 376 -17.05 -5.58 -13.15
C PRO A 376 -16.67 -4.26 -13.84
N ASN A 377 -15.55 -3.66 -13.43
CA ASN A 377 -15.09 -2.36 -13.92
C ASN A 377 -13.98 -2.48 -14.98
N ALA A 378 -13.82 -3.63 -15.63
CA ALA A 378 -12.77 -3.86 -16.63
C ALA A 378 -12.89 -2.96 -17.89
N HIS A 379 -14.04 -2.31 -18.10
CA HIS A 379 -14.29 -1.33 -19.16
C HIS A 379 -14.44 0.10 -18.62
N ALA A 380 -13.91 0.40 -17.44
CA ALA A 380 -14.06 1.73 -16.84
C ALA A 380 -12.78 2.21 -16.15
N LEU A 381 -12.66 3.53 -16.05
CA LEU A 381 -11.77 4.20 -15.10
C LEU A 381 -12.56 4.46 -13.82
N SER A 382 -12.03 4.03 -12.67
CA SER A 382 -12.62 4.39 -11.38
C SER A 382 -11.97 5.68 -10.88
N LEU A 383 -12.79 6.70 -10.60
CA LEU A 383 -12.41 7.92 -9.91
C LEU A 383 -12.81 7.79 -8.45
N VAL A 384 -11.86 8.01 -7.54
CA VAL A 384 -12.04 7.88 -6.10
C VAL A 384 -11.80 9.24 -5.47
N ASN A 385 -12.79 9.80 -4.80
CA ASN A 385 -12.64 11.01 -4.01
C ASN A 385 -12.66 10.63 -2.53
N LEU A 386 -11.59 10.94 -1.79
CA LEU A 386 -11.46 10.57 -0.37
C LEU A 386 -11.96 11.64 0.60
N ILE A 387 -12.42 12.79 0.10
CA ILE A 387 -13.09 13.80 0.94
C ILE A 387 -14.51 13.36 1.23
N ASP A 388 -15.25 12.92 0.21
CA ASP A 388 -16.64 12.48 0.33
C ASP A 388 -16.83 10.96 0.22
N LEU A 389 -15.73 10.23 0.02
CA LEU A 389 -15.68 8.76 -0.14
C LEU A 389 -16.47 8.25 -1.35
N THR A 390 -16.66 9.08 -2.37
CA THR A 390 -17.34 8.68 -3.60
C THR A 390 -16.42 7.91 -4.54
N ILE A 391 -16.99 6.89 -5.19
CA ILE A 391 -16.36 6.16 -6.29
C ILE A 391 -17.25 6.27 -7.52
N GLN A 392 -16.73 6.91 -8.57
CA GLN A 392 -17.42 7.06 -9.85
C GLN A 392 -16.72 6.21 -10.92
N HIS A 393 -17.48 5.52 -11.76
CA HIS A 393 -16.93 4.72 -12.84
C HIS A 393 -17.20 5.43 -14.17
N LEU A 394 -16.15 5.88 -14.84
CA LEU A 394 -16.20 6.44 -16.18
C LEU A 394 -16.03 5.31 -17.21
N PRO A 395 -17.05 4.98 -18.00
CA PRO A 395 -16.94 3.95 -19.04
C PRO A 395 -15.89 4.33 -20.08
N ILE A 396 -15.12 3.35 -20.53
CA ILE A 396 -14.14 3.49 -21.60
C ILE A 396 -14.59 2.63 -22.77
N ASP A 397 -14.95 3.30 -23.87
CA ASP A 397 -15.32 2.61 -25.09
C ASP A 397 -14.08 2.24 -25.91
N ALA A 398 -13.79 0.95 -25.98
CA ALA A 398 -12.67 0.43 -26.77
C ALA A 398 -12.86 0.66 -28.28
N ALA A 399 -14.10 0.85 -28.77
CA ALA A 399 -14.42 1.06 -30.18
C ALA A 399 -14.18 2.49 -30.66
N HIS A 400 -14.17 3.48 -29.75
CA HIS A 400 -13.90 4.90 -30.06
C HIS A 400 -12.50 5.35 -29.62
N GLY A 401 -11.72 4.44 -29.02
CA GLY A 401 -10.37 4.69 -28.54
C GLY A 401 -9.30 4.46 -29.62
N CYS A 402 -8.38 3.54 -29.34
CA CYS A 402 -7.29 3.21 -30.28
C CYS A 402 -7.79 2.56 -31.59
N ALA A 403 -9.04 2.08 -31.65
CA ALA A 403 -9.60 1.45 -32.85
C ALA A 403 -9.55 2.38 -34.07
N GLU A 404 -9.80 3.68 -33.88
CA GLU A 404 -9.72 4.71 -34.94
C GLU A 404 -8.28 4.97 -35.43
N ARG A 405 -7.27 4.45 -34.72
CA ARG A 405 -5.84 4.65 -34.95
C ARG A 405 -5.11 3.34 -35.29
N GLY A 406 -5.84 2.33 -35.76
CA GLY A 406 -5.27 1.02 -36.13
C GLY A 406 -5.24 -0.02 -35.00
N GLY A 407 -5.87 0.27 -33.86
CA GLY A 407 -6.00 -0.64 -32.71
C GLY A 407 -4.90 -0.47 -31.65
N CYS A 408 -5.17 -0.96 -30.43
CA CYS A 408 -4.27 -0.75 -29.28
C CYS A 408 -2.84 -1.23 -29.53
N ILE A 409 -2.67 -2.39 -30.18
CA ILE A 409 -1.35 -2.96 -30.47
C ILE A 409 -0.53 -2.04 -31.37
N GLU A 410 -1.14 -1.50 -32.44
CA GLU A 410 -0.42 -0.63 -33.37
C GLU A 410 -0.07 0.71 -32.73
N VAL A 411 -1.00 1.30 -31.98
CA VAL A 411 -0.75 2.54 -31.24
C VAL A 411 0.39 2.36 -30.22
N ALA A 412 0.37 1.27 -29.44
CA ALA A 412 1.41 0.98 -28.46
C ALA A 412 2.77 0.74 -29.12
N ARG A 413 2.81 0.02 -30.26
CA ARG A 413 4.05 -0.22 -31.02
C ARG A 413 4.67 1.08 -31.51
N GLN A 414 3.87 1.96 -32.09
CA GLN A 414 4.34 3.26 -32.58
C GLN A 414 4.83 4.14 -31.43
N ALA A 415 4.14 4.12 -30.29
CA ALA A 415 4.55 4.85 -29.11
C ALA A 415 5.90 4.37 -28.56
N LEU A 416 6.08 3.06 -28.37
CA LEU A 416 7.37 2.52 -27.91
C LEU A 416 8.51 2.84 -28.88
N ALA A 417 8.29 2.71 -30.19
CA ALA A 417 9.30 3.04 -31.19
C ALA A 417 9.76 4.51 -31.08
N ARG A 418 8.82 5.45 -30.90
CA ARG A 418 9.14 6.86 -30.66
C ARG A 418 9.88 7.05 -29.33
N SER A 419 9.46 6.39 -28.26
CA SER A 419 10.15 6.49 -26.98
C SER A 419 11.58 5.93 -27.01
N ILE A 420 11.85 4.88 -27.79
CA ILE A 420 13.22 4.38 -28.00
C ILE A 420 14.06 5.43 -28.74
N GLU A 421 13.51 6.05 -29.78
CA GLU A 421 14.18 7.16 -30.48
C GLU A 421 14.41 8.36 -29.56
N GLU A 422 13.53 8.63 -28.59
CA GLU A 422 13.68 9.69 -27.59
C GLU A 422 14.63 9.34 -26.45
N ASP A 423 14.67 8.09 -25.98
CA ASP A 423 15.59 7.65 -24.93
C ASP A 423 17.04 7.57 -25.46
N ASP A 424 17.22 7.33 -26.77
CA ASP A 424 18.52 7.46 -27.45
C ASP A 424 19.03 8.91 -27.47
N ILE A 425 18.25 9.90 -27.01
CA ILE A 425 18.69 11.30 -26.91
C ILE A 425 19.64 11.50 -25.74
N ASP A 426 19.36 10.90 -24.58
CA ASP A 426 20.12 11.14 -23.35
C ASP A 426 21.29 10.14 -23.25
N LEU A 427 22.52 10.65 -23.36
CA LEU A 427 23.74 9.85 -23.34
C LEU A 427 24.47 10.01 -22.00
N VAL A 428 25.01 8.89 -21.51
CA VAL A 428 25.83 8.85 -20.31
C VAL A 428 27.30 8.91 -20.70
N PHE A 429 28.03 9.85 -20.11
CA PHE A 429 29.48 9.91 -20.14
C PHE A 429 29.98 10.21 -18.73
N ASP A 430 31.02 9.52 -18.28
CA ASP A 430 31.67 9.81 -16.99
C ASP A 430 32.51 11.11 -17.07
N ARG A 431 33.00 11.43 -18.27
CA ARG A 431 33.78 12.64 -18.56
C ARG A 431 33.43 13.19 -19.95
N LEU A 432 33.47 14.52 -20.10
CA LEU A 432 33.20 15.16 -21.39
C LEU A 432 34.26 14.83 -22.45
N GLU A 433 35.49 14.57 -22.02
CA GLU A 433 36.59 14.16 -22.91
C GLU A 433 36.27 12.84 -23.62
N ASP A 434 35.56 11.92 -22.96
CA ASP A 434 35.16 10.64 -23.56
C ASP A 434 34.12 10.85 -24.66
N ALA A 435 33.21 11.81 -24.47
CA ALA A 435 32.26 12.21 -25.50
C ALA A 435 32.98 12.83 -26.72
N VAL A 436 33.96 13.69 -26.48
CA VAL A 436 34.77 14.28 -27.57
C VAL A 436 35.56 13.19 -28.31
N ALA A 437 36.17 12.25 -27.58
CA ALA A 437 36.89 11.11 -28.16
C ALA A 437 35.97 10.19 -28.98
N ALA A 438 34.70 10.04 -28.57
CA ALA A 438 33.66 9.32 -29.31
C ALA A 438 33.10 10.10 -30.52
N GLY A 439 33.62 11.29 -30.79
CA GLY A 439 33.29 12.11 -31.96
C GLY A 439 32.09 13.04 -31.79
N TYR A 440 31.71 13.37 -30.55
CA TYR A 440 30.65 14.34 -30.27
C TYR A 440 31.20 15.76 -30.15
N LEU A 441 30.51 16.71 -30.77
CA LEU A 441 30.71 18.14 -30.60
C LEU A 441 29.91 18.61 -29.38
N VAL A 442 30.61 19.02 -28.32
CA VAL A 442 29.97 19.46 -27.08
C VAL A 442 29.45 20.89 -27.24
N VAL A 443 28.17 21.10 -26.95
CA VAL A 443 27.49 22.40 -27.02
C VAL A 443 26.96 22.76 -25.64
N ASP A 444 27.42 23.89 -25.10
CA ASP A 444 26.92 24.42 -23.83
C ASP A 444 25.64 25.22 -24.09
N VAL A 445 24.53 24.82 -23.45
CA VAL A 445 23.23 25.48 -23.58
C VAL A 445 22.81 26.27 -22.34
N ARG A 446 23.73 26.50 -21.40
CA ARG A 446 23.50 27.33 -20.21
C ARG A 446 23.47 28.82 -20.57
N GLU A 447 22.91 29.65 -19.70
CA GLU A 447 22.88 31.10 -19.91
C GLU A 447 24.25 31.72 -19.61
N ALA A 448 24.52 32.92 -20.14
CA ALA A 448 25.84 33.56 -20.04
C ALA A 448 26.28 33.80 -18.58
N GLU A 449 25.33 34.07 -17.68
CA GLU A 449 25.60 34.23 -16.25
C GLU A 449 26.09 32.93 -15.60
N GLU A 450 25.56 31.77 -16.03
CA GLU A 450 25.99 30.47 -15.54
C GLU A 450 27.43 30.16 -15.99
N LEU A 451 27.79 30.51 -17.23
CA LEU A 451 29.14 30.31 -17.77
C LEU A 451 30.18 31.17 -17.03
N ALA A 452 29.81 32.40 -16.67
CA ALA A 452 30.69 33.31 -15.94
C ALA A 452 31.00 32.80 -14.53
N THR A 453 30.04 32.11 -13.91
CA THR A 453 30.16 31.59 -12.54
C THR A 453 30.78 30.20 -12.50
N ASP A 454 30.56 29.42 -13.55
CA ASP A 454 30.86 27.98 -13.57
C ASP A 454 31.32 27.53 -14.97
N PRO A 455 32.59 27.81 -15.34
CA PRO A 455 33.12 27.50 -16.66
C PRO A 455 33.20 25.99 -16.90
N MET A 456 32.99 25.58 -18.15
CA MET A 456 32.99 24.17 -18.52
C MET A 456 34.39 23.53 -18.38
N PRO A 457 34.50 22.24 -18.02
CA PRO A 457 35.79 21.56 -17.81
C PRO A 457 36.63 21.42 -19.08
N VAL A 458 35.96 21.36 -20.24
CA VAL A 458 36.54 21.31 -21.58
C VAL A 458 36.02 22.48 -22.39
N MET A 459 36.74 22.96 -23.41
CA MET A 459 36.17 23.96 -24.30
C MET A 459 34.98 23.38 -25.06
N ALA A 460 33.79 23.95 -24.85
CA ALA A 460 32.66 23.70 -25.72
C ALA A 460 33.03 24.13 -27.14
N VAL A 461 32.63 23.35 -28.13
CA VAL A 461 32.84 23.73 -29.54
C VAL A 461 31.88 24.87 -29.91
N LEU A 462 30.74 24.97 -29.22
CA LEU A 462 29.73 25.99 -29.43
C LEU A 462 29.02 26.34 -28.11
N HIS A 463 28.67 27.61 -27.92
CA HIS A 463 27.74 28.05 -26.88
C HIS A 463 26.46 28.56 -27.54
N VAL A 464 25.32 27.95 -27.19
CA VAL A 464 24.00 28.31 -27.70
C VAL A 464 23.03 28.36 -26.51
N PRO A 465 22.74 29.54 -25.94
CA PRO A 465 21.79 29.66 -24.84
C PRO A 465 20.50 28.91 -25.12
N SER A 466 19.93 28.23 -24.12
CA SER A 466 18.79 27.32 -24.30
C SER A 466 17.60 28.00 -25.01
N ALA A 467 17.39 29.29 -24.76
CA ALA A 467 16.32 30.08 -25.39
C ALA A 467 16.52 30.29 -26.91
N GLN A 468 17.75 30.21 -27.41
CA GLN A 468 18.12 30.48 -28.81
C GLN A 468 18.28 29.20 -29.63
N VAL A 469 18.19 28.01 -29.01
CA VAL A 469 18.47 26.74 -29.69
C VAL A 469 17.52 26.50 -30.88
N GLY A 470 16.22 26.76 -30.71
CA GLY A 470 15.25 26.58 -31.81
C GLY A 470 15.51 27.51 -33.00
N GLU A 471 15.82 28.79 -32.74
CA GLU A 471 16.13 29.76 -33.80
C GLU A 471 17.43 29.40 -34.56
N ARG A 472 18.34 28.67 -33.90
CA ARG A 472 19.66 28.27 -34.42
C ARG A 472 19.71 26.81 -34.84
N ALA A 473 18.55 26.17 -35.06
CA ALA A 473 18.47 24.73 -35.35
C ALA A 473 19.32 24.28 -36.55
N VAL A 474 19.46 25.15 -37.56
CA VAL A 474 20.26 24.88 -38.78
C VAL A 474 21.74 24.60 -38.45
N GLU A 475 22.27 25.14 -37.36
CA GLU A 475 23.66 24.89 -36.94
C GLU A 475 23.89 23.43 -36.50
N PHE A 476 22.82 22.69 -36.23
CA PHE A 476 22.86 21.30 -35.79
C PHE A 476 22.60 20.30 -36.93
N ALA A 477 22.56 20.77 -38.19
CA ALA A 477 22.22 19.94 -39.35
C ALA A 477 23.29 18.92 -39.74
N GLU A 478 24.57 19.24 -39.51
CA GLU A 478 25.70 18.38 -39.87
C GLU A 478 26.58 18.12 -38.66
N GLY A 479 26.82 16.85 -38.31
CA GLY A 479 27.66 16.45 -37.18
C GLY A 479 26.92 15.61 -36.13
N ARG A 480 27.60 15.33 -35.01
CA ARG A 480 27.02 14.66 -33.83
C ARG A 480 27.19 15.59 -32.64
N TYR A 481 26.09 16.06 -32.07
CA TYR A 481 26.10 17.09 -31.04
C TYR A 481 25.70 16.53 -29.69
N LEU A 482 26.44 16.89 -28.64
CA LEU A 482 26.07 16.62 -27.25
C LEU A 482 25.77 17.94 -26.55
N LEU A 483 24.50 18.22 -26.31
CA LEU A 483 24.03 19.38 -25.58
C LEU A 483 24.25 19.18 -24.08
N VAL A 484 24.77 20.20 -23.42
CA VAL A 484 25.11 20.16 -22.00
C VAL A 484 24.49 21.35 -21.28
N CYS A 485 23.75 21.09 -20.20
CA CYS A 485 23.31 22.11 -19.26
C CYS A 485 23.67 21.72 -17.82
N ALA A 486 23.24 22.50 -16.83
CA ALA A 486 23.53 22.20 -15.42
C ALA A 486 22.97 20.84 -14.94
N SER A 487 21.72 20.50 -15.32
CA SER A 487 20.98 19.35 -14.74
C SER A 487 20.48 18.32 -15.76
N GLY A 488 20.84 18.44 -17.04
CA GLY A 488 20.34 17.59 -18.13
C GLY A 488 18.92 17.92 -18.62
N ARG A 489 18.10 18.63 -17.82
CA ARG A 489 16.71 18.94 -18.19
C ARG A 489 16.58 19.84 -19.42
N ARG A 490 17.31 20.96 -19.44
CA ARG A 490 17.29 21.92 -20.56
C ARG A 490 17.91 21.35 -21.83
N SER A 491 19.04 20.65 -21.71
CA SER A 491 19.68 20.00 -22.85
C SER A 491 18.81 18.90 -23.44
N GLY A 492 18.12 18.13 -22.61
CA GLY A 492 17.16 17.11 -23.07
C GLY A 492 15.98 17.71 -23.83
N HIS A 493 15.39 18.79 -23.30
CA HIS A 493 14.33 19.52 -24.01
C HIS A 493 14.82 20.08 -25.36
N ALA A 494 15.97 20.75 -25.37
CA ALA A 494 16.57 21.32 -26.56
C ALA A 494 16.89 20.26 -27.63
N ALA A 495 17.43 19.10 -27.23
CA ALA A 495 17.74 18.00 -28.15
C ALA A 495 16.47 17.38 -28.76
N ARG A 496 15.38 17.25 -27.96
CA ARG A 496 14.07 16.80 -28.46
C ARG A 496 13.49 17.78 -29.48
N LEU A 497 13.56 19.09 -29.21
CA LEU A 497 13.11 20.13 -30.13
C LEU A 497 13.85 20.04 -31.48
N LEU A 498 15.18 19.98 -31.44
CA LEU A 498 16.01 19.88 -32.64
C LEU A 498 15.77 18.58 -33.43
N ARG A 499 15.62 17.44 -32.75
CA ARG A 499 15.26 16.17 -33.39
C ARG A 499 13.88 16.23 -34.04
N GLY A 500 12.92 16.92 -33.42
CA GLY A 500 11.59 17.20 -34.00
C GLY A 500 11.65 18.01 -35.31
N GLU A 501 12.66 18.87 -35.48
CA GLU A 501 12.92 19.62 -36.71
C GLU A 501 13.78 18.85 -37.74
N GLY A 502 14.11 17.58 -37.45
CA GLY A 502 14.84 16.70 -38.36
C GLY A 502 16.33 16.54 -38.06
N MET A 503 16.85 17.18 -37.01
CA MET A 503 18.27 17.09 -36.62
C MET A 503 18.53 15.83 -35.80
N ARG A 504 18.63 14.68 -36.47
CA ARG A 504 18.64 13.35 -35.84
C ARG A 504 19.87 13.05 -34.98
N SER A 505 20.99 13.75 -35.19
CA SER A 505 22.27 13.48 -34.52
C SER A 505 22.55 14.43 -33.35
N VAL A 506 21.50 14.85 -32.63
CA VAL A 506 21.59 15.73 -31.46
C VAL A 506 21.17 14.97 -30.21
N TYR A 507 22.02 15.04 -29.19
CA TYR A 507 21.94 14.28 -27.95
C TYR A 507 22.08 15.21 -26.75
N SER A 508 21.70 14.76 -25.57
CA SER A 508 21.78 15.47 -24.29
C SER A 508 22.64 14.68 -23.32
N LEU A 509 23.46 15.35 -22.52
CA LEU A 509 24.20 14.69 -21.44
C LEU A 509 23.25 14.39 -20.27
N THR A 510 23.09 13.11 -19.92
CA THR A 510 22.25 12.66 -18.80
C THR A 510 22.72 13.32 -17.49
N GLY A 511 21.80 14.01 -16.80
CA GLY A 511 22.07 14.70 -15.53
C GLY A 511 22.94 15.96 -15.64
N GLY A 512 23.39 16.33 -16.84
CA GLY A 512 24.18 17.53 -17.11
C GLY A 512 25.52 17.56 -16.37
N LEU A 513 26.08 18.76 -16.20
CA LEU A 513 27.36 18.95 -15.49
C LEU A 513 27.31 18.50 -14.03
N ASN A 514 26.14 18.54 -13.39
CA ASN A 514 25.98 18.09 -12.01
C ASN A 514 26.28 16.60 -11.84
N ALA A 515 25.94 15.77 -12.83
CA ALA A 515 26.19 14.33 -12.76
C ALA A 515 27.70 14.01 -12.82
N LEU A 516 28.46 14.75 -13.63
CA LEU A 516 29.91 14.57 -13.75
C LEU A 516 30.66 14.90 -12.45
N ARG A 517 30.09 15.76 -11.60
CA ARG A 517 30.70 16.19 -10.32
C ARG A 517 30.59 15.15 -9.22
N VAL A 518 29.61 14.25 -9.30
CA VAL A 518 29.39 13.20 -8.30
C VAL A 518 30.31 11.99 -8.55
N ALA A 519 30.81 11.84 -9.78
CA ALA A 519 31.70 10.75 -10.17
C ALA A 519 33.21 11.06 -10.01
N GLY A 520 33.56 12.30 -9.64
CA GLY A 520 34.94 12.81 -9.57
C GLY A 520 35.56 12.80 -8.18
#